data_AF-A0A9D5G652-F1
#
_entry.id   AF-A0A9D5G652-F1
#
_cell.length_a   1.000
_cell.length_b   1.000
_cell.length_c   1.000
_cell.angle_alpha   90.00
_cell.angle_beta   90.00
_cell.angle_gamma   90.00
#
_symmetry.space_group_name_H-M   'P 1'
#
loop_
_entity.id
_entity.type
_entity.pdbx_description
1 polymer ?
#
loop_
_entity_poly.entity_id
_entity_poly.type
_entity_poly.pdbx_seq_one_letter_code
_entity_poly.pdbx_strand_id
1 'polypeptide(L)'
;MRADSESGEYFGSDTGRSDFVNPHVTFFGKGDQRLMADAPSGTAVEKDKTIVMTGGVRARTADGKTLHSDTLRYDDQTDMLYGNGNVVVTSPSGDRLQGDQLRWNLRTGHMDFTGAR
;
A
#
# COMPACT_ATOMS: atom_id res chain seq x y z
N MET A 1 -3.66 -3.50 -13.44
CA MET A 1 -3.78 -3.89 -12.02
C MET A 1 -4.32 -5.32 -11.96
N ARG A 2 -3.61 -6.26 -11.32
CA ARG A 2 -4.12 -7.60 -11.00
C ARG A 2 -4.17 -7.68 -9.48
N ALA A 3 -5.37 -7.83 -8.93
CA ALA A 3 -5.60 -8.09 -7.52
C ALA A 3 -6.13 -9.52 -7.43
N ASP A 4 -5.32 -10.44 -6.91
CA ASP A 4 -5.74 -11.80 -6.59
C ASP A 4 -6.10 -11.78 -5.10
N SER A 5 -7.40 -11.81 -4.77
CA SER A 5 -7.88 -11.82 -3.37
C SER A 5 -8.57 -13.13 -3.04
N GLU A 6 -8.28 -13.68 -1.85
CA GLU A 6 -8.79 -14.97 -1.39
C GLU A 6 -10.25 -14.90 -0.90
N SER A 7 -10.82 -13.71 -0.69
CA SER A 7 -12.25 -13.49 -0.39
C SER A 7 -12.65 -12.04 -0.67
N GLY A 8 -12.88 -11.70 -1.93
CA GLY A 8 -13.48 -10.41 -2.30
C GLY A 8 -14.99 -10.53 -2.38
N GLU A 9 -15.73 -10.07 -1.37
CA GLU A 9 -17.17 -9.85 -1.52
C GLU A 9 -17.38 -8.59 -2.37
N TYR A 10 -17.64 -8.80 -3.65
CA TYR A 10 -18.01 -7.72 -4.56
C TYR A 10 -19.44 -7.25 -4.25
N PHE A 11 -19.57 -6.20 -3.44
CA PHE A 11 -20.82 -5.45 -3.32
C PHE A 11 -21.01 -4.56 -4.55
N GLY A 12 -21.35 -5.19 -5.67
CA GLY A 12 -21.77 -4.51 -6.89
C GLY A 12 -23.00 -3.66 -6.64
N SER A 13 -22.80 -2.38 -6.33
CA SER A 13 -23.88 -1.40 -6.22
C SER A 13 -23.36 -0.05 -6.70
N ASP A 14 -23.49 0.21 -8.01
CA ASP A 14 -23.61 1.52 -8.69
C ASP A 14 -22.69 2.71 -8.31
N THR A 15 -21.68 2.52 -7.47
CA THR A 15 -20.88 3.58 -6.84
C THR A 15 -19.40 3.51 -7.21
N GLY A 16 -18.96 2.45 -7.89
CA GLY A 16 -17.55 2.22 -8.24
C GLY A 16 -16.68 1.97 -7.01
N ARG A 17 -17.22 1.37 -5.95
CA ARG A 17 -16.49 1.02 -4.72
C ARG A 17 -16.54 -0.49 -4.49
N SER A 18 -15.41 -1.09 -4.13
CA SER A 18 -15.26 -2.49 -3.75
C SER A 18 -14.57 -2.59 -2.40
N ASP A 19 -15.12 -3.36 -1.47
CA ASP A 19 -14.51 -3.63 -0.17
C ASP A 19 -13.96 -5.07 -0.13
N PHE A 20 -12.83 -5.26 0.57
CA PHE A 20 -12.07 -6.50 0.60
C PHE A 20 -11.72 -6.87 2.03
N VAL A 21 -11.83 -8.16 2.36
CA VAL A 21 -11.39 -8.71 3.64
C VAL A 21 -10.12 -9.53 3.41
N ASN A 22 -9.09 -9.26 4.21
CA ASN A 22 -7.75 -9.82 4.03
C ASN A 22 -7.17 -9.67 2.60
N PRO A 23 -7.23 -8.48 1.97
CA PRO A 23 -6.69 -8.30 0.61
C PRO A 23 -5.18 -8.51 0.53
N HIS A 24 -4.77 -9.15 -0.57
CA HIS A 24 -3.40 -9.14 -1.07
C HIS A 24 -3.35 -8.29 -2.36
N VAL A 25 -2.62 -7.17 -2.32
CA VAL A 25 -2.56 -6.21 -3.43
C VAL A 25 -1.13 -6.08 -3.92
N THR A 26 -0.92 -6.24 -5.23
CA THR A 26 0.37 -5.93 -5.86
C THR A 26 0.29 -4.57 -6.56
N PHE A 27 1.08 -3.62 -6.08
CA PHE A 27 1.33 -2.34 -6.75
C PHE A 27 2.56 -2.45 -7.64
N PHE A 28 2.46 -1.88 -8.84
CA PHE A 28 3.54 -1.90 -9.83
C PHE A 28 4.08 -0.47 -9.97
N GLY A 29 5.38 -0.30 -9.74
CA GLY A 29 6.10 0.96 -9.91
C GLY A 29 6.96 0.97 -11.18
N LYS A 30 7.95 1.86 -11.24
CA LYS A 30 8.85 1.97 -12.39
C LYS A 30 9.71 0.71 -12.55
N GLY A 31 9.73 0.16 -13.77
CA GLY A 31 10.52 -1.04 -14.11
C GLY A 31 9.96 -2.29 -13.43
N ASP A 32 10.82 -3.09 -12.81
CA ASP A 32 10.43 -4.32 -12.09
C ASP A 32 10.02 -4.07 -10.63
N GLN A 33 9.87 -2.81 -10.22
CA GLN A 33 9.48 -2.46 -8.87
C GLN A 33 8.06 -2.96 -8.58
N ARG A 34 7.97 -3.89 -7.64
CA ARG A 34 6.70 -4.44 -7.15
C ARG A 34 6.63 -4.28 -5.64
N LEU A 35 5.48 -3.84 -5.15
CA LEU A 35 5.15 -3.80 -3.74
C LEU A 35 3.92 -4.68 -3.52
N MET A 36 4.09 -5.75 -2.76
CA MET A 36 3.02 -6.65 -2.36
C MET A 36 2.55 -6.22 -0.97
N ALA A 37 1.28 -5.90 -0.80
CA ALA A 37 0.72 -5.43 0.46
C ALA A 37 -0.43 -6.33 0.91
N ASP A 38 -0.41 -6.65 2.20
CA ASP A 38 -1.42 -7.41 2.92
C ASP A 38 -2.01 -6.52 4.02
N ALA A 39 -3.33 -6.60 4.23
CA ALA A 39 -4.00 -5.90 5.33
C ALA A 39 -5.28 -6.64 5.73
N PRO A 40 -5.81 -6.42 6.95
CA PRO A 40 -7.11 -6.99 7.34
C PRO A 40 -8.30 -6.49 6.52
N SER A 41 -8.26 -5.24 6.05
CA SER A 41 -9.33 -4.66 5.25
C SER A 41 -8.79 -3.76 4.17
N GLY A 42 -9.47 -3.72 3.03
CA GLY A 42 -9.17 -2.76 1.97
C GLY A 42 -10.42 -2.30 1.24
N THR A 43 -10.34 -1.11 0.66
CA THR A 43 -11.38 -0.50 -0.16
C THR A 43 -10.74 0.02 -1.44
N ALA A 44 -11.25 -0.39 -2.60
CA ALA A 44 -10.93 0.23 -3.88
C ALA A 44 -12.08 1.14 -4.29
N VAL A 45 -11.77 2.38 -4.67
CA VAL A 45 -12.73 3.33 -5.23
C VAL A 45 -12.29 3.62 -6.66
N GLU A 46 -12.97 3.01 -7.62
CA GLU A 46 -12.69 3.09 -9.06
C GLU A 46 -12.80 4.51 -9.59
N LYS A 47 -13.81 5.26 -9.14
CA LYS A 47 -14.04 6.65 -9.55
C LYS A 47 -12.84 7.54 -9.24
N ASP A 48 -12.28 7.37 -8.04
CA ASP A 48 -11.14 8.16 -7.57
C ASP A 48 -9.81 7.51 -7.94
N LYS A 49 -9.85 6.27 -8.47
CA LYS A 49 -8.71 5.39 -8.71
C LYS A 49 -7.80 5.28 -7.49
N THR A 50 -8.42 5.06 -6.33
CA THR A 50 -7.71 4.93 -5.06
C THR A 50 -7.92 3.54 -4.47
N ILE A 51 -6.89 3.07 -3.76
CA ILE A 51 -6.99 1.89 -2.90
C ILE A 51 -6.60 2.34 -1.49
N VAL A 52 -7.39 1.97 -0.50
CA VAL A 52 -7.11 2.21 0.92
C VAL A 52 -7.05 0.85 1.61
N MET A 53 -6.00 0.60 2.37
CA MET A 53 -5.79 -0.60 3.17
C MET A 53 -5.62 -0.20 4.63
N THR A 54 -6.29 -0.90 5.55
CA THR A 54 -6.36 -0.51 6.97
C THR A 54 -6.28 -1.72 7.91
N GLY A 55 -5.98 -1.47 9.18
CA GLY A 55 -5.96 -2.49 10.24
C GLY A 55 -4.57 -3.06 10.51
N GLY A 56 -3.51 -2.39 10.06
CA GLY A 56 -2.15 -2.89 10.12
C GLY A 56 -1.76 -3.51 8.78
N VAL A 57 -1.21 -2.67 7.92
CA VAL A 57 -0.69 -3.04 6.60
C VAL A 57 0.72 -3.60 6.76
N ARG A 58 0.98 -4.69 6.04
CA ARG A 58 2.30 -5.28 5.88
C ARG A 58 2.59 -5.31 4.39
N ALA A 59 3.66 -4.66 3.96
CA ALA A 59 4.04 -4.66 2.57
C ALA A 59 5.50 -5.10 2.40
N ARG A 60 5.80 -5.69 1.24
CA ARG A 60 7.11 -6.18 0.88
C ARG A 60 7.43 -5.81 -0.55
N THR A 61 8.60 -5.26 -0.77
CA THR A 61 9.12 -4.98 -2.11
C THR A 61 9.80 -6.20 -2.69
N ALA A 62 9.91 -6.26 -4.03
CA ALA A 62 10.64 -7.33 -4.71
C ALA A 62 12.13 -7.44 -4.30
N ASP A 63 12.75 -6.33 -3.87
CA ASP A 63 14.13 -6.30 -3.37
C ASP A 63 14.25 -6.66 -1.87
N GLY A 64 13.16 -7.09 -1.23
CA GLY A 64 13.14 -7.66 0.10
C GLY A 64 12.94 -6.68 1.26
N LYS A 65 12.77 -5.37 0.99
CA LYS A 65 12.40 -4.40 2.05
C LYS A 65 10.98 -4.69 2.53
N THR A 66 10.74 -4.49 3.82
CA THR A 66 9.41 -4.58 4.40
C THR A 66 8.94 -3.21 4.88
N LEU A 67 7.64 -2.97 4.79
CA LEU A 67 6.94 -1.81 5.29
C LEU A 67 5.82 -2.27 6.21
N HIS A 68 5.73 -1.69 7.40
CA HIS A 68 4.59 -1.80 8.30
C HIS A 68 3.99 -0.42 8.53
N SER A 69 2.67 -0.33 8.58
CA SER A 69 1.95 0.92 8.89
C SER A 69 0.50 0.60 9.30
N ASP A 70 -0.18 1.52 9.97
CA ASP A 70 -1.59 1.31 10.35
C ASP A 70 -2.51 1.35 9.13
N THR A 71 -2.21 2.25 8.19
CA THR A 71 -2.96 2.44 6.94
C THR A 71 -2.03 2.67 5.75
N LEU A 72 -2.45 2.22 4.57
CA LEU A 72 -1.78 2.47 3.29
C LEU A 72 -2.81 2.93 2.26
N ARG A 73 -2.58 4.09 1.64
CA ARG A 73 -3.38 4.60 0.51
C ARG A 73 -2.55 4.62 -0.74
N TYR A 74 -3.06 4.06 -1.83
CA TYR A 74 -2.54 4.22 -3.18
C TYR A 74 -3.43 5.14 -3.99
N ASP A 75 -2.80 5.99 -4.80
CA ASP A 75 -3.42 6.93 -5.71
C ASP A 75 -2.87 6.69 -7.12
N ASP A 76 -3.67 6.03 -7.96
CA ASP A 76 -3.27 5.61 -9.30
C ASP A 76 -3.15 6.80 -10.28
N GLN A 77 -3.75 7.94 -9.96
CA GLN A 77 -3.64 9.13 -10.81
C GLN A 77 -2.25 9.76 -10.69
N THR A 78 -1.61 9.61 -9.54
CA THR A 78 -0.33 10.26 -9.21
C THR A 78 0.83 9.29 -8.99
N ASP A 79 0.56 7.99 -9.03
CA ASP A 79 1.48 6.90 -8.64
C ASP A 79 2.04 7.09 -7.23
N MET A 80 1.22 7.61 -6.32
CA MET A 80 1.63 7.93 -4.95
C MET A 80 1.07 6.92 -3.95
N LEU A 81 1.96 6.39 -3.11
CA LEU A 81 1.63 5.64 -1.90
C LEU A 81 1.79 6.53 -0.67
N TYR A 82 0.86 6.39 0.26
CA TYR A 82 0.84 7.08 1.54
C TYR A 82 0.68 6.06 2.66
N GLY A 83 1.74 5.83 3.43
CA GLY A 83 1.67 5.06 4.67
C GLY A 83 1.45 6.00 5.85
N ASN A 84 0.50 5.71 6.73
CA ASN A 84 0.28 6.53 7.94
C ASN A 84 0.13 5.65 9.18
N GLY A 85 0.64 6.15 10.30
CA GLY A 85 0.55 5.53 11.61
C GLY A 85 1.60 4.43 11.77
N ASN A 86 2.44 4.57 12.80
CA ASN A 86 3.47 3.60 13.17
C ASN A 86 4.27 3.06 11.98
N VAL A 87 4.70 3.95 11.09
CA VAL A 87 5.36 3.56 9.85
C VAL A 87 6.76 3.04 10.16
N VAL A 88 7.05 1.82 9.74
CA VAL A 88 8.34 1.18 9.91
C VAL A 88 8.76 0.56 8.59
N VAL A 89 9.93 0.95 8.09
CA VAL A 89 10.57 0.31 6.93
C VAL A 89 11.83 -0.39 7.38
N THR A 90 11.96 -1.67 7.01
CA THR A 90 13.13 -2.49 7.34
C THR A 90 13.82 -2.93 6.04
N SER A 91 15.12 -2.69 5.95
CA SER A 91 15.95 -3.18 4.85
C SER A 91 16.24 -4.69 4.99
N PRO A 92 16.62 -5.39 3.91
CA PRO A 92 17.07 -6.77 4.01
C PRO A 92 18.28 -6.97 4.95
N SER A 93 19.13 -5.94 5.12
CA SER A 93 20.25 -5.93 6.06
C SER A 93 19.84 -5.74 7.52
N GLY A 94 18.57 -5.42 7.78
CA GLY A 94 18.02 -5.21 9.12
C GLY A 94 17.99 -3.75 9.60
N ASP A 95 18.44 -2.81 8.77
CA ASP A 95 18.33 -1.38 9.06
C ASP A 95 16.86 -0.98 9.12
N ARG A 96 16.50 -0.21 10.14
CA ARG A 96 15.12 0.19 10.39
C ARG A 96 14.98 1.70 10.36
N LEU A 97 14.04 2.17 9.56
CA LEU A 97 13.55 3.55 9.56
C LEU A 97 12.15 3.56 10.16
N GLN A 98 11.89 4.49 11.06
CA GLN A 98 10.59 4.65 11.70
C GLN A 98 10.13 6.11 11.61
N GLY A 99 8.83 6.31 11.41
CA GLY A 99 8.20 7.62 11.42
C GLY A 99 6.69 7.52 11.50
N ASP A 100 6.02 8.67 11.41
CA ASP A 100 4.57 8.74 11.49
C ASP A 100 3.92 8.60 10.12
N GLN A 101 4.59 9.08 9.07
CA GLN A 101 4.09 9.02 7.70
C GLN A 101 5.20 8.69 6.70
N LEU A 102 4.81 7.97 5.65
CA LEU A 102 5.60 7.71 4.45
C LEU A 102 4.83 8.23 3.24
N ARG A 103 5.52 8.94 2.36
CA ARG A 103 5.06 9.26 1.00
C ARG A 103 6.02 8.64 0.02
N TRP A 104 5.51 7.85 -0.91
CA TRP A 104 6.33 7.19 -1.91
C TRP A 104 5.75 7.41 -3.30
N ASN A 105 6.52 8.06 -4.16
CA ASN A 105 6.21 8.12 -5.58
C ASN A 105 6.75 6.86 -6.28
N LEU A 106 5.87 5.91 -6.63
CA LEU A 106 6.24 4.65 -7.28
C LEU A 106 6.79 4.85 -8.71
N ARG A 107 6.41 5.93 -9.37
CA ARG A 107 6.90 6.28 -10.71
C ARG A 107 8.36 6.72 -10.70
N THR A 108 8.84 7.34 -9.63
CA THR A 108 10.24 7.84 -9.52
C THR A 108 11.08 7.01 -8.55
N GLY A 109 10.44 6.26 -7.66
CA GLY A 109 11.08 5.57 -6.55
C GLY A 109 11.35 6.46 -5.34
N HIS A 110 11.03 7.76 -5.39
CA HIS A 110 11.33 8.71 -4.32
C HIS A 110 10.47 8.47 -3.07
N MET A 111 11.12 8.30 -1.92
CA MET A 111 10.46 8.10 -0.62
C MET A 111 10.79 9.25 0.33
N ASP A 112 9.76 9.79 0.96
CA ASP A 112 9.83 10.80 2.01
C ASP A 112 9.19 10.27 3.29
N PHE A 113 9.88 10.48 4.41
CA PHE A 113 9.37 10.17 5.75
C PHE A 113 9.18 11.45 6.55
N THR A 114 8.09 11.54 7.29
CA THR A 114 7.85 12.63 8.26
C THR A 114 7.51 12.07 9.63
N GLY A 115 7.82 12.83 10.68
CA GLY A 115 7.65 12.37 12.06
C GLY A 115 8.67 11.31 12.49
N ALA A 116 9.80 11.21 11.80
CA ALA A 116 10.90 10.33 12.21
C ALA A 116 11.42 10.77 13.60
N ARG A 117 11.54 9.81 14.51
CA ARG A 117 12.06 9.98 15.87
C ARG A 117 13.22 9.03 16.12
#